data_AF-A0AAJ6E7M3-F1
#
_entry.id   AF-A0AAJ6E7M3-F1
#
_cell.length_a   1.000
_cell.length_b   1.000
_cell.length_c   1.000
_cell.angle_alpha   90.00
_cell.angle_beta   90.00
_cell.angle_gamma   90.00
#
_symmetry.space_group_name_H-M   'P 1'
#
loop_
_entity.id
_entity.type
_entity.pdbx_description
1 polymer ?
#
loop_
_entity_poly.entity_id
_entity_poly.type
_entity_poly.pdbx_seq_one_letter_code
_entity_poly.pdbx_strand_id
1 'polypeptide(L)'
;MTVTADYVLQGVDPAKIAAAPFDVQVVETTNDSGEPFTASQVSQMKSGGSQVLGYFSLGEAESYRDYFSTLPKSVIGPQDPDWPGDYQVAYWTPEWKAVAEKAIDQMVSAGYNGIYFDVVDEFYTSWAKSHDPNAEQDMVDLVVSLKQYAESKDPGFKVWVNGAEELLSHSNYVNAIDGMFKEEVYYTDSGQKQPVSETQYTVENLQKAVAAGKPVVDIEYVSGATKIADVHAQAEHDGLGSYIGHLDLNGIDYDGVLAGQTVHPIDGSTGGTTGGTTGSTTGGTTGDTGGTTGGTTGTAGSTTGDAGGTTGGNTGSTTGGTTGGTAGGTSGGTTGDTTGGTTGGTTGGTTGDTSGTTGGTTGGTDGWHTGNHNHWHYASNDSTTSAPDTSHQTHDWHQSFSNFWHHH
;
A
#
# COMPACT_ATOMS: atom_id res chain seq x y z
N MET A 1 -2.63 8.40 -12.16
CA MET A 1 -2.09 7.03 -12.22
C MET A 1 -2.76 6.31 -11.07
N THR A 2 -3.54 5.27 -11.35
CA THR A 2 -4.14 4.45 -10.30
C THR A 2 -3.04 3.59 -9.68
N VAL A 3 -3.10 3.39 -8.37
CA VAL A 3 -2.19 2.52 -7.63
C VAL A 3 -3.02 1.49 -6.87
N THR A 4 -2.46 0.33 -6.67
CA THR A 4 -3.02 -0.70 -5.79
C THR A 4 -2.49 -0.50 -4.39
N ALA A 5 -3.30 -0.77 -3.37
CA ALA A 5 -2.84 -0.72 -2.00
C ALA A 5 -3.46 -1.82 -1.13
N ASP A 6 -2.86 -2.05 0.03
CA ASP A 6 -3.49 -2.74 1.15
C ASP A 6 -3.46 -1.89 2.43
N TYR A 7 -4.28 -2.31 3.39
CA TYR A 7 -4.42 -1.69 4.69
C TYR A 7 -4.48 -2.80 5.76
N VAL A 8 -3.46 -2.89 6.62
CA VAL A 8 -3.26 -3.99 7.57
C VAL A 8 -2.91 -3.45 8.95
N LEU A 9 -3.87 -3.42 9.87
CA LEU A 9 -3.69 -2.86 11.22
C LEU A 9 -3.51 -3.92 12.31
N GLN A 10 -3.73 -5.19 11.98
CA GLN A 10 -3.52 -6.32 12.89
C GLN A 10 -2.90 -7.49 12.14
N GLY A 11 -2.25 -8.41 12.86
CA GLY A 11 -1.70 -9.61 12.24
C GLY A 11 -0.63 -9.34 11.18
N VAL A 12 0.07 -8.20 11.31
CA VAL A 12 1.12 -7.76 10.38
C VAL A 12 2.26 -8.79 10.37
N ASP A 13 2.42 -9.47 9.23
CA ASP A 13 3.50 -10.43 8.99
C ASP A 13 4.46 -9.86 7.94
N PRO A 14 5.71 -9.50 8.32
CA PRO A 14 6.68 -8.91 7.41
C PRO A 14 6.93 -9.69 6.12
N ALA A 15 6.85 -11.03 6.16
CA ALA A 15 7.05 -11.88 4.99
C ALA A 15 5.84 -11.85 4.05
N LYS A 16 4.63 -11.76 4.59
CA LYS A 16 3.40 -11.65 3.78
C LYS A 16 3.33 -10.28 3.12
N ILE A 17 3.60 -9.20 3.86
CA ILE A 17 3.67 -7.83 3.34
C ILE A 17 4.66 -7.77 2.16
N ALA A 18 5.84 -8.39 2.31
CA ALA A 18 6.83 -8.46 1.23
C ALA A 18 6.37 -9.22 -0.03
N ALA A 19 5.45 -10.16 0.11
CA ALA A 19 4.96 -10.98 -0.99
C ALA A 19 3.69 -10.41 -1.65
N ALA A 20 3.02 -9.47 -0.99
CA ALA A 20 1.73 -8.97 -1.44
C ALA A 20 1.88 -8.05 -2.68
N PRO A 21 0.97 -8.17 -3.66
CA PRO A 21 1.12 -7.51 -4.95
C PRO A 21 0.54 -6.09 -4.95
N PHE A 22 0.80 -5.30 -3.91
CA PHE A 22 0.26 -3.95 -3.74
C PHE A 22 1.35 -2.90 -3.89
N ASP A 23 1.06 -1.80 -4.58
CA ASP A 23 2.03 -0.74 -4.84
C ASP A 23 2.33 0.07 -3.56
N VAL A 24 1.29 0.32 -2.74
CA VAL A 24 1.37 0.95 -1.41
C VAL A 24 0.87 -0.03 -0.36
N GLN A 25 1.52 -0.11 0.79
CA GLN A 25 1.07 -0.95 1.89
C GLN A 25 1.07 -0.13 3.18
N VAL A 26 -0.09 0.06 3.79
CA VAL A 26 -0.22 0.72 5.09
C VAL A 26 -0.28 -0.34 6.17
N VAL A 27 0.65 -0.28 7.11
CA VAL A 27 0.78 -1.28 8.18
C VAL A 27 0.82 -0.64 9.56
N GLU A 28 0.25 -1.32 10.54
CA GLU A 28 0.54 -1.02 11.94
C GLU A 28 2.06 -1.11 12.20
N THR A 29 2.57 -0.20 13.04
CA THR A 29 3.99 -0.09 13.39
C THR A 29 4.44 -0.98 14.55
N THR A 30 3.50 -1.57 15.28
CA THR A 30 3.75 -2.58 16.32
C THR A 30 3.19 -3.95 15.93
N ASN A 31 3.80 -5.02 16.41
CA ASN A 31 3.18 -6.35 16.33
C ASN A 31 2.00 -6.47 17.31
N ASP A 32 1.26 -7.59 17.25
CA ASP A 32 0.11 -7.86 18.15
C ASP A 32 0.46 -7.94 19.64
N SER A 33 1.76 -7.91 19.99
CA SER A 33 2.25 -7.82 21.37
C SER A 33 2.57 -6.38 21.80
N GLY A 34 2.34 -5.40 20.92
CA GLY A 34 2.65 -3.98 21.12
C GLY A 34 4.13 -3.64 20.96
N GLU A 35 4.95 -4.54 20.41
CA GLU A 35 6.37 -4.27 20.18
C GLU A 35 6.59 -3.62 18.80
N PRO A 36 7.32 -2.50 18.70
CA PRO A 36 7.62 -1.88 17.41
C PRO A 36 8.39 -2.80 16.46
N PHE A 37 8.04 -2.78 15.18
CA PHE A 37 8.79 -3.50 14.16
C PHE A 37 10.22 -2.95 14.04
N THR A 38 11.19 -3.85 14.02
CA THR A 38 12.61 -3.51 13.86
C THR A 38 12.92 -3.07 12.43
N ALA A 39 14.01 -2.31 12.24
CA ALA A 39 14.47 -1.92 10.91
C ALA A 39 14.72 -3.11 9.96
N SER A 40 15.09 -4.29 10.48
CA SER A 40 15.23 -5.50 9.67
C SER A 40 13.88 -6.04 9.20
N GLN A 41 12.83 -5.96 10.02
CA GLN A 41 11.48 -6.39 9.66
C GLN A 41 10.87 -5.42 8.65
N VAL A 42 11.03 -4.11 8.84
CA VAL A 42 10.59 -3.09 7.87
C VAL A 42 11.35 -3.23 6.55
N SER A 43 12.67 -3.50 6.59
CA SER A 43 13.44 -3.80 5.38
C SER A 43 12.97 -5.09 4.69
N GLN A 44 12.48 -6.08 5.44
CA GLN A 44 11.91 -7.30 4.87
C GLN A 44 10.59 -6.97 4.15
N MET A 45 9.67 -6.25 4.79
CA MET A 45 8.42 -5.79 4.19
C MET A 45 8.66 -5.11 2.84
N LYS A 46 9.61 -4.17 2.81
CA LYS A 46 9.95 -3.39 1.60
C LYS A 46 10.63 -4.20 0.49
N SER A 47 11.09 -5.42 0.77
CA SER A 47 11.81 -6.23 -0.23
C SER A 47 10.93 -6.67 -1.41
N GLY A 48 9.61 -6.57 -1.27
CA GLY A 48 8.62 -6.76 -2.35
C GLY A 48 8.58 -5.62 -3.38
N GLY A 49 9.19 -4.47 -3.08
CA GLY A 49 9.21 -3.29 -3.96
C GLY A 49 8.11 -2.27 -3.69
N SER A 50 7.19 -2.55 -2.78
CA SER A 50 6.09 -1.64 -2.40
C SER A 50 6.58 -0.44 -1.57
N GLN A 51 5.78 0.62 -1.56
CA GLN A 51 5.91 1.69 -0.57
C GLN A 51 5.23 1.26 0.74
N VAL A 52 6.02 0.96 1.77
CA VAL A 52 5.49 0.57 3.09
C VAL A 52 5.37 1.80 3.99
N LEU A 53 4.16 2.12 4.42
CA LEU A 53 3.80 3.27 5.24
C LEU A 53 3.39 2.81 6.64
N GLY A 54 3.86 3.51 7.68
CA GLY A 54 3.43 3.23 9.05
C GLY A 54 2.14 3.98 9.39
N TYR A 55 1.16 3.29 9.98
CA TYR A 55 -0.07 3.87 10.49
C TYR A 55 0.18 4.79 11.70
N PHE A 56 -0.57 5.89 11.76
CA PHE A 56 -0.67 6.78 12.92
C PHE A 56 -2.03 7.48 12.92
N SER A 57 -2.83 7.30 13.98
CA SER A 57 -4.03 8.12 14.19
C SER A 57 -3.63 9.56 14.51
N LEU A 58 -3.94 10.49 13.63
CA LEU A 58 -3.59 11.91 13.77
C LEU A 58 -4.67 12.71 14.52
N GLY A 59 -5.93 12.31 14.37
CA GLY A 59 -7.06 12.92 15.07
C GLY A 59 -7.30 12.41 16.49
N GLU A 60 -6.77 11.23 16.82
CA GLU A 60 -7.06 10.57 18.10
C GLU A 60 -5.82 9.99 18.78
N ALA A 61 -5.88 9.94 20.11
CA ALA A 61 -4.91 9.30 20.96
C ALA A 61 -5.42 7.91 21.36
N GLU A 62 -4.69 6.88 20.93
CA GLU A 62 -4.98 5.49 21.24
C GLU A 62 -4.39 5.15 22.62
N SER A 63 -5.23 4.70 23.56
CA SER A 63 -4.83 4.50 24.97
C SER A 63 -3.81 3.39 25.21
N TYR A 64 -3.60 2.52 24.23
CA TYR A 64 -2.58 1.47 24.27
C TYR A 64 -1.19 1.93 23.80
N ARG A 65 -1.05 3.14 23.26
CA ARG A 65 0.24 3.68 22.80
C ARG A 65 1.11 4.14 23.96
N ASP A 66 2.43 4.05 23.79
CA ASP A 66 3.42 4.42 24.81
C ASP A 66 3.30 5.90 25.24
N TYR A 67 2.90 6.77 24.32
CA TYR A 67 2.76 8.20 24.56
C TYR A 67 1.54 8.57 25.41
N PHE A 68 0.49 7.73 25.46
CA PHE A 68 -0.81 8.12 25.99
C PHE A 68 -0.73 8.60 27.45
N SER A 69 -0.03 7.83 28.28
CA SER A 69 0.14 8.14 29.71
C SER A 69 0.92 9.43 29.99
N THR A 70 1.64 9.95 28.99
CA THR A 70 2.45 11.16 29.09
C THR A 70 1.71 12.42 28.65
N LEU A 71 0.54 12.27 28.01
CA LEU A 71 -0.21 13.39 27.47
C LEU A 71 -0.81 14.26 28.58
N PRO A 72 -0.68 15.60 28.47
CA PRO A 72 -1.42 16.50 29.34
C PRO A 72 -2.92 16.31 29.14
N LYS A 73 -3.69 16.39 30.23
CA LYS A 73 -5.17 16.32 30.17
C LYS A 73 -5.81 17.39 29.28
N SER A 74 -5.10 18.50 29.01
CA SER A 74 -5.56 19.54 28.10
C SER A 74 -5.51 19.14 26.62
N VAL A 75 -4.78 18.08 26.28
CA VAL A 75 -4.68 17.54 24.92
C VAL A 75 -5.75 16.48 24.67
N ILE A 76 -6.19 15.76 25.72
CA ILE A 76 -7.14 14.66 25.60
C ILE A 76 -8.58 15.15 25.67
N GLY A 77 -9.35 14.82 24.64
CA GLY A 77 -10.78 15.00 24.50
C GLY A 77 -11.60 13.80 25.00
N PRO A 78 -12.90 13.73 24.64
CA PRO A 78 -13.74 12.60 24.96
C PRO A 78 -13.26 11.32 24.26
N GLN A 79 -13.61 10.18 24.86
CA GLN A 79 -13.43 8.88 24.22
C GLN A 79 -14.40 8.75 23.04
N ASP A 80 -13.93 8.19 21.94
CA ASP A 80 -14.79 7.81 20.82
C ASP A 80 -15.73 6.67 21.27
N PRO A 81 -17.06 6.83 21.09
CA PRO A 81 -18.03 5.81 21.50
C PRO A 81 -18.02 4.55 20.62
N ASP A 82 -17.61 4.67 19.36
CA ASP A 82 -17.55 3.61 18.37
C ASP A 82 -16.18 2.89 18.41
N TRP A 83 -15.13 3.58 18.89
CA TRP A 83 -13.77 3.05 19.07
C TRP A 83 -13.29 3.08 20.54
N PRO A 84 -13.74 2.13 21.39
CA PRO A 84 -13.36 2.11 22.79
C PRO A 84 -11.86 1.94 23.03
N GLY A 85 -11.21 3.06 23.35
CA GLY A 85 -9.78 3.10 23.62
C GLY A 85 -9.13 4.31 22.97
N ASP A 86 -9.84 4.92 22.04
CA ASP A 86 -9.41 6.06 21.27
C ASP A 86 -10.10 7.32 21.79
N TYR A 87 -9.35 8.40 21.81
CA TYR A 87 -9.76 9.65 22.42
C TYR A 87 -9.43 10.78 21.47
N GLN A 88 -10.42 11.62 21.19
CA GLN A 88 -10.21 12.85 20.42
C GLN A 88 -9.06 13.66 21.01
N VAL A 89 -8.30 14.36 20.16
CA VAL A 89 -7.18 15.18 20.62
C VAL A 89 -7.26 16.62 20.17
N ALA A 90 -6.74 17.52 21.00
CA ALA A 90 -6.53 18.91 20.64
C ALA A 90 -5.34 19.00 19.67
N TYR A 91 -5.54 18.58 18.43
CA TYR A 91 -4.47 18.40 17.44
C TYR A 91 -3.79 19.73 17.04
N TRP A 92 -4.42 20.87 17.31
CA TRP A 92 -3.85 22.22 17.17
C TRP A 92 -2.77 22.54 18.22
N THR A 93 -2.52 21.66 19.20
CA THR A 93 -1.55 21.89 20.28
C THR A 93 -0.13 21.46 19.92
N PRO A 94 0.90 22.19 20.38
CA PRO A 94 2.29 21.80 20.15
C PRO A 94 2.64 20.45 20.82
N GLU A 95 1.95 20.09 21.92
CA GLU A 95 2.13 18.81 22.60
C GLU A 95 1.70 17.63 21.73
N TRP A 96 0.54 17.72 21.06
CA TRP A 96 0.11 16.66 20.15
C TRP A 96 1.00 16.58 18.90
N LYS A 97 1.34 17.75 18.32
CA LYS A 97 2.28 17.80 17.20
C LYS A 97 3.62 17.11 17.54
N ALA A 98 4.14 17.28 18.75
CA ALA A 98 5.38 16.63 19.17
C ALA A 98 5.26 15.09 19.21
N VAL A 99 4.07 14.54 19.48
CA VAL A 99 3.83 13.09 19.39
C VAL A 99 3.90 12.62 17.94
N ALA A 100 3.23 13.32 17.02
CA ALA A 100 3.29 13.00 15.60
C ALA A 100 4.72 13.16 15.02
N GLU A 101 5.47 14.19 15.42
CA GLU A 101 6.89 14.36 15.05
C GLU A 101 7.76 13.20 15.57
N LYS A 102 7.51 12.72 16.80
CA LYS A 102 8.21 11.53 17.34
C LYS A 102 7.86 10.27 16.56
N ALA A 103 6.61 10.08 16.15
CA ALA A 103 6.20 8.95 15.32
C ALA A 103 6.92 8.97 13.96
N ILE A 104 7.01 10.15 13.31
CA ILE A 104 7.81 10.34 12.09
C ILE A 104 9.27 9.95 12.33
N ASP A 105 9.89 10.41 13.41
CA ASP A 105 11.29 10.06 13.73
C ASP A 105 11.48 8.54 13.90
N GLN A 106 10.54 7.87 14.56
CA GLN A 106 10.56 6.41 14.73
C GLN A 106 10.43 5.68 13.40
N MET A 107 9.49 6.10 12.53
CA MET A 107 9.27 5.47 11.24
C MET A 107 10.43 5.71 10.25
N VAL A 108 11.00 6.92 10.24
CA VAL A 108 12.23 7.23 9.50
C VAL A 108 13.38 6.34 9.99
N SER A 109 13.56 6.22 11.31
CA SER A 109 14.63 5.39 11.88
C SER A 109 14.45 3.90 11.61
N ALA A 110 13.21 3.41 11.54
CA ALA A 110 12.90 2.02 11.20
C ALA A 110 12.99 1.77 9.68
N GLY A 111 13.00 2.82 8.86
CA GLY A 111 13.18 2.73 7.42
C GLY A 111 11.89 2.54 6.62
N TYR A 112 10.74 2.95 7.15
CA TYR A 112 9.48 3.04 6.39
C TYR A 112 9.66 4.00 5.20
N ASN A 113 8.86 3.82 4.14
CA ASN A 113 8.81 4.78 3.03
C ASN A 113 8.06 6.06 3.39
N GLY A 114 7.20 6.01 4.40
CA GLY A 114 6.39 7.13 4.82
C GLY A 114 5.52 6.83 6.03
N ILE A 115 4.67 7.79 6.33
CA ILE A 115 3.64 7.73 7.37
C ILE A 115 2.27 7.88 6.71
N TYR A 116 1.29 7.20 7.30
CA TYR A 116 -0.12 7.29 6.96
C TYR A 116 -0.86 7.89 8.15
N PHE A 117 -1.54 9.01 7.95
CA PHE A 117 -2.31 9.70 8.96
C PHE A 117 -3.79 9.33 8.86
N ASP A 118 -4.33 8.73 9.92
CA ASP A 118 -5.76 8.43 10.03
C ASP A 118 -6.49 9.45 10.92
N VAL A 119 -7.82 9.41 10.89
CA VAL A 119 -8.73 10.29 11.63
C VAL A 119 -8.44 11.78 11.36
N VAL A 120 -8.05 12.09 10.12
CA VAL A 120 -7.78 13.47 9.69
C VAL A 120 -9.06 14.30 9.69
N ASP A 121 -10.22 13.66 9.63
CA ASP A 121 -11.55 14.25 9.66
C ASP A 121 -12.03 14.63 11.07
N GLU A 122 -11.20 14.48 12.12
CA GLU A 122 -11.50 14.89 13.49
C GLU A 122 -11.95 16.38 13.59
N PHE A 123 -11.55 17.23 12.65
CA PHE A 123 -12.05 18.62 12.58
C PHE A 123 -13.57 18.73 12.40
N TYR A 124 -14.25 17.67 11.97
CA TYR A 124 -15.71 17.63 11.90
C TYR A 124 -16.38 17.48 13.25
N THR A 125 -15.70 16.94 14.26
CA THR A 125 -16.35 16.58 15.52
C THR A 125 -16.89 17.82 16.24
N SER A 126 -17.98 17.62 16.97
CA SER A 126 -18.59 18.70 17.75
C SER A 126 -17.64 19.20 18.83
N TRP A 127 -16.80 18.31 19.37
CA TRP A 127 -15.81 18.67 20.37
C TRP A 127 -14.73 19.56 19.76
N ALA A 128 -14.10 19.17 18.65
CA ALA A 128 -13.09 19.97 17.96
C ALA A 128 -13.62 21.38 17.64
N LYS A 129 -14.78 21.47 16.98
CA LYS A 129 -15.43 22.74 16.62
C LYS A 129 -15.78 23.63 17.82
N SER A 130 -16.06 23.04 18.98
CA SER A 130 -16.39 23.79 20.19
C SER A 130 -15.17 24.35 20.92
N HIS A 131 -13.99 23.74 20.72
CA HIS A 131 -12.74 24.15 21.36
C HIS A 131 -11.87 25.02 20.45
N ASP A 132 -11.92 24.78 19.14
CA ASP A 132 -11.24 25.58 18.14
C ASP A 132 -12.18 25.95 16.97
N PRO A 133 -12.52 27.24 16.80
CA PRO A 133 -13.31 27.69 15.66
C PRO A 133 -12.58 27.56 14.31
N ASN A 134 -11.27 27.29 14.31
CA ASN A 134 -10.45 27.07 13.11
C ASN A 134 -10.07 25.61 12.90
N ALA A 135 -10.75 24.66 13.56
CA ALA A 135 -10.46 23.22 13.55
C ALA A 135 -10.00 22.68 12.19
N GLU A 136 -10.75 22.98 11.12
CA GLU A 136 -10.42 22.56 9.75
C GLU A 136 -9.07 23.11 9.26
N GLN A 137 -8.83 24.41 9.46
CA GLN A 137 -7.58 25.06 9.05
C GLN A 137 -6.40 24.58 9.89
N ASP A 138 -6.61 24.33 11.18
CA ASP A 138 -5.55 23.85 12.08
C ASP A 138 -5.15 22.41 11.73
N MET A 139 -6.07 21.56 11.25
CA MET A 139 -5.73 20.25 10.71
C MET A 139 -4.93 20.36 9.40
N VAL A 140 -5.32 21.26 8.50
CA VAL A 140 -4.56 21.56 7.27
C VAL A 140 -3.13 21.98 7.62
N ASP A 141 -2.99 22.93 8.55
CA ASP A 141 -1.70 23.47 8.95
C ASP A 141 -0.85 22.43 9.67
N LEU A 142 -1.47 21.54 10.47
CA LEU A 142 -0.80 20.41 11.10
C LEU A 142 -0.18 19.48 10.06
N VAL A 143 -0.97 18.97 9.11
CA VAL A 143 -0.49 18.05 8.06
C VAL A 143 0.60 18.70 7.20
N VAL A 144 0.42 19.96 6.81
CA VAL A 144 1.46 20.72 6.07
C VAL A 144 2.75 20.82 6.88
N SER A 145 2.66 21.11 8.18
CA SER A 145 3.85 21.24 9.02
C SER A 145 4.53 19.90 9.29
N LEU A 146 3.78 18.81 9.42
CA LEU A 146 4.30 17.45 9.59
C LEU A 146 4.96 16.95 8.31
N LYS A 147 4.43 17.28 7.13
CA LYS A 147 5.11 17.03 5.86
C LYS A 147 6.48 17.70 5.79
N GLN A 148 6.54 18.99 6.14
CA GLN A 148 7.81 19.73 6.20
C GLN A 148 8.80 19.11 7.19
N TYR A 149 8.30 18.67 8.35
CA TYR A 149 9.11 17.98 9.34
C TYR A 149 9.65 16.65 8.79
N ALA A 150 8.80 15.81 8.20
CA ALA A 150 9.18 14.54 7.59
C ALA A 150 10.27 14.72 6.51
N GLU A 151 10.08 15.67 5.59
CA GLU A 151 11.05 15.96 4.53
C GLU A 151 12.39 16.50 5.07
N SER A 152 12.37 17.14 6.25
CA SER A 152 13.59 17.57 6.94
C SER A 152 14.39 16.39 7.52
N LYS A 153 13.75 15.24 7.77
CA LYS A 153 14.38 14.01 8.25
C LYS A 153 14.80 13.10 7.11
N ASP A 154 13.93 12.95 6.12
CA ASP A 154 14.19 12.23 4.88
C ASP A 154 13.39 12.89 3.74
N PRO A 155 14.05 13.56 2.76
CA PRO A 155 13.38 14.20 1.63
C PRO A 155 12.53 13.27 0.76
N GLY A 156 12.73 11.95 0.85
CA GLY A 156 11.92 10.95 0.15
C GLY A 156 10.69 10.49 0.95
N PHE A 157 10.56 10.86 2.23
CA PHE A 157 9.54 10.35 3.13
C PHE A 157 8.14 10.80 2.72
N LYS A 158 7.25 9.82 2.58
CA LYS A 158 5.88 10.01 2.10
C LYS A 158 4.92 10.34 3.23
N VAL A 159 3.94 11.18 2.95
CA VAL A 159 2.82 11.46 3.84
C VAL A 159 1.53 11.11 3.11
N TRP A 160 0.84 10.08 3.59
CA TRP A 160 -0.49 9.70 3.12
C TRP A 160 -1.52 9.98 4.21
N VAL A 161 -2.78 10.08 3.82
CA VAL A 161 -3.89 10.42 4.72
C VAL A 161 -5.11 9.54 4.44
N ASN A 162 -5.97 9.36 5.43
CA ASN A 162 -7.30 8.78 5.26
C ASN A 162 -8.40 9.84 5.31
N GLY A 163 -9.44 9.67 4.49
CA GLY A 163 -10.68 10.45 4.59
C GLY A 163 -10.48 11.96 4.39
N ALA A 164 -11.30 12.75 5.09
CA ALA A 164 -11.21 14.21 5.12
C ALA A 164 -11.18 14.87 3.73
N GLU A 165 -11.92 14.34 2.75
CA GLU A 165 -11.81 14.74 1.35
C GLU A 165 -12.13 16.23 1.10
N GLU A 166 -12.83 16.90 2.02
CA GLU A 166 -13.08 18.34 1.91
C GLU A 166 -11.82 19.19 2.08
N LEU A 167 -10.81 18.68 2.80
CA LEU A 167 -9.52 19.34 2.95
C LEU A 167 -8.79 19.47 1.60
N LEU A 168 -9.18 18.68 0.59
CA LEU A 168 -8.66 18.79 -0.78
C LEU A 168 -9.05 20.11 -1.47
N SER A 169 -9.93 20.91 -0.88
CA SER A 169 -10.17 22.29 -1.32
C SER A 169 -9.01 23.25 -0.99
N HIS A 170 -8.13 22.86 -0.06
CA HIS A 170 -6.95 23.63 0.34
C HIS A 170 -5.72 23.21 -0.48
N SER A 171 -5.28 24.07 -1.40
CA SER A 171 -4.16 23.74 -2.30
C SER A 171 -2.84 23.43 -1.58
N ASN A 172 -2.57 24.04 -0.42
CA ASN A 172 -1.41 23.73 0.42
C ASN A 172 -1.49 22.33 1.03
N TYR A 173 -2.68 21.89 1.43
CA TYR A 173 -2.92 20.53 1.90
C TYR A 173 -2.67 19.50 0.79
N VAL A 174 -3.27 19.71 -0.39
CA VAL A 174 -3.07 18.84 -1.57
C VAL A 174 -1.58 18.74 -1.94
N ASN A 175 -0.84 19.86 -1.83
CA ASN A 175 0.60 19.85 -2.08
C ASN A 175 1.41 19.07 -1.03
N ALA A 176 0.94 19.03 0.22
CA ALA A 176 1.63 18.37 1.33
C ALA A 176 1.45 16.84 1.35
N ILE A 177 0.33 16.31 0.86
CA ILE A 177 0.09 14.86 0.82
C ILE A 177 0.71 14.22 -0.44
N ASP A 178 1.19 12.99 -0.33
CA ASP A 178 1.72 12.17 -1.43
C ASP A 178 0.66 11.22 -2.02
N GLY A 179 -0.44 10.98 -1.29
CA GLY A 179 -1.57 10.17 -1.68
C GLY A 179 -2.60 10.11 -0.55
N MET A 180 -3.74 9.46 -0.80
CA MET A 180 -4.76 9.26 0.23
C MET A 180 -5.54 7.98 0.02
N PHE A 181 -6.12 7.48 1.10
CA PHE A 181 -7.21 6.51 1.03
C PHE A 181 -8.55 7.20 1.35
N LYS A 182 -9.63 6.57 0.92
CA LYS A 182 -10.99 6.85 1.38
C LYS A 182 -11.74 5.54 1.55
N GLU A 183 -12.28 5.32 2.73
CA GLU A 183 -13.15 4.18 2.98
C GLU A 183 -14.60 4.46 2.56
N GLU A 184 -15.29 3.41 2.10
CA GLU A 184 -16.73 3.37 1.89
C GLU A 184 -17.27 4.34 0.83
N VAL A 185 -16.60 4.49 -0.32
CA VAL A 185 -17.02 5.42 -1.39
C VAL A 185 -18.31 4.96 -2.08
N TYR A 186 -18.42 3.67 -2.37
CA TYR A 186 -19.53 3.07 -3.13
C TYR A 186 -20.37 2.10 -2.29
N TYR A 187 -19.78 1.45 -1.29
CA TYR A 187 -20.49 0.61 -0.33
C TYR A 187 -20.21 1.04 1.12
N THR A 188 -21.16 0.78 2.00
CA THR A 188 -20.97 0.92 3.45
C THR A 188 -20.15 -0.25 4.00
N ASP A 189 -19.63 -0.14 5.22
CA ASP A 189 -19.01 -1.25 5.99
C ASP A 189 -19.83 -2.55 6.04
N SER A 190 -21.17 -2.44 6.08
CA SER A 190 -22.11 -3.56 6.06
C SER A 190 -22.38 -4.13 4.65
N GLY A 191 -21.66 -3.63 3.66
CA GLY A 191 -21.71 -4.01 2.25
C GLY A 191 -22.99 -3.58 1.52
N GLN A 192 -23.71 -2.56 2.01
CA GLN A 192 -24.83 -1.97 1.28
C GLN A 192 -24.34 -0.88 0.34
N LYS A 193 -25.05 -0.64 -0.78
CA LYS A 193 -24.70 0.47 -1.68
C LYS A 193 -24.86 1.81 -0.95
N GLN A 194 -23.88 2.70 -1.08
CA GLN A 194 -24.01 4.08 -0.67
C GLN A 194 -25.13 4.78 -1.45
N PRO A 195 -25.80 5.79 -0.85
CA PRO A 195 -26.69 6.65 -1.61
C PRO A 195 -25.92 7.36 -2.72
N VAL A 196 -26.54 7.48 -3.91
CA VAL A 196 -25.91 8.11 -5.09
C VAL A 196 -25.41 9.53 -4.79
N SER A 197 -26.10 10.28 -3.93
CA SER A 197 -25.69 11.63 -3.52
C SER A 197 -24.39 11.63 -2.71
N GLU A 198 -24.19 10.64 -1.84
CA GLU A 198 -22.98 10.54 -1.00
C GLU A 198 -21.79 10.15 -1.87
N THR A 199 -21.93 9.10 -2.69
CA THR A 199 -20.89 8.72 -3.66
C THR A 199 -20.52 9.87 -4.57
N GLN A 200 -21.51 10.60 -5.12
CA GLN A 200 -21.24 11.75 -5.98
C GLN A 200 -20.47 12.84 -5.22
N TYR A 201 -20.88 13.17 -4.00
CA TYR A 201 -20.21 14.18 -3.17
C TYR A 201 -18.76 13.80 -2.85
N THR A 202 -18.52 12.57 -2.40
CA THR A 202 -17.18 12.08 -2.08
C THR A 202 -16.31 12.05 -3.32
N VAL A 203 -16.78 11.48 -4.44
CA VAL A 203 -16.02 11.46 -5.70
C VAL A 203 -15.71 12.87 -6.19
N GLU A 204 -16.65 13.82 -6.15
CA GLU A 204 -16.41 15.23 -6.53
C GLU A 204 -15.27 15.88 -5.73
N ASN A 205 -15.14 15.55 -4.45
CA ASN A 205 -14.01 15.99 -3.62
C ASN A 205 -12.71 15.27 -3.99
N LEU A 206 -12.73 13.94 -4.09
CA LEU A 206 -11.55 13.12 -4.43
C LEU A 206 -10.97 13.48 -5.80
N GLN A 207 -11.81 13.92 -6.75
CA GLN A 207 -11.34 14.39 -8.06
C GLN A 207 -10.37 15.58 -7.97
N LYS A 208 -10.35 16.34 -6.86
CA LYS A 208 -9.35 17.40 -6.65
C LYS A 208 -7.94 16.83 -6.46
N ALA A 209 -7.81 15.72 -5.73
CA ALA A 209 -6.56 15.00 -5.57
C ALA A 209 -6.14 14.34 -6.90
N VAL A 210 -7.07 13.66 -7.57
CA VAL A 210 -6.83 13.02 -8.87
C VAL A 210 -6.38 14.04 -9.92
N ALA A 211 -7.05 15.19 -10.00
CA ALA A 211 -6.69 16.27 -10.93
C ALA A 211 -5.32 16.89 -10.61
N ALA A 212 -4.90 16.88 -9.34
CA ALA A 212 -3.56 17.28 -8.91
C ALA A 212 -2.49 16.18 -9.13
N GLY A 213 -2.87 15.03 -9.68
CA GLY A 213 -1.98 13.90 -9.93
C GLY A 213 -1.62 13.11 -8.67
N LYS A 214 -2.39 13.25 -7.59
CA LYS A 214 -2.21 12.49 -6.35
C LYS A 214 -2.96 11.16 -6.46
N PRO A 215 -2.33 10.02 -6.14
CA PRO A 215 -3.03 8.75 -6.07
C PRO A 215 -4.08 8.77 -4.95
N VAL A 216 -5.25 8.22 -5.26
CA VAL A 216 -6.36 8.01 -4.32
C VAL A 216 -6.72 6.53 -4.39
N VAL A 217 -6.86 5.87 -3.24
CA VAL A 217 -7.32 4.47 -3.16
C VAL A 217 -8.62 4.40 -2.37
N ASP A 218 -9.63 3.80 -2.97
CA ASP A 218 -10.89 3.46 -2.34
C ASP A 218 -10.76 2.13 -1.57
N ILE A 219 -11.17 2.11 -0.30
CA ILE A 219 -11.21 0.89 0.52
C ILE A 219 -12.67 0.48 0.73
N GLU A 220 -12.98 -0.76 0.36
CA GLU A 220 -14.35 -1.28 0.38
C GLU A 220 -14.45 -2.60 1.14
N TYR A 221 -15.36 -2.65 2.11
CA TYR A 221 -15.62 -3.80 2.97
C TYR A 221 -16.72 -4.70 2.39
N VAL A 222 -16.50 -5.18 1.16
CA VAL A 222 -17.49 -5.98 0.43
C VAL A 222 -17.02 -7.40 0.20
N SER A 223 -17.98 -8.34 0.26
CA SER A 223 -17.76 -9.73 -0.11
C SER A 223 -18.57 -10.15 -1.33
N GLY A 224 -18.04 -11.11 -2.07
CA GLY A 224 -18.67 -11.73 -3.23
C GLY A 224 -18.28 -11.08 -4.57
N ALA A 225 -18.00 -11.94 -5.55
CA ALA A 225 -17.40 -11.56 -6.83
C ALA A 225 -18.15 -10.45 -7.59
N THR A 226 -19.48 -10.36 -7.46
CA THR A 226 -20.27 -9.32 -8.13
C THR A 226 -20.01 -7.94 -7.54
N LYS A 227 -19.96 -7.80 -6.21
CA LYS A 227 -19.71 -6.50 -5.57
C LYS A 227 -18.25 -6.08 -5.76
N ILE A 228 -17.32 -7.02 -5.62
CA ILE A 228 -15.89 -6.78 -5.87
C ILE A 228 -15.66 -6.26 -7.29
N ALA A 229 -16.23 -6.92 -8.31
CA ALA A 229 -16.11 -6.47 -9.69
C ALA A 229 -16.73 -5.08 -9.92
N ASP A 230 -17.81 -4.75 -9.21
CA ASP A 230 -18.49 -3.46 -9.30
C ASP A 230 -17.70 -2.34 -8.62
N VAL A 231 -17.04 -2.60 -7.49
CA VAL A 231 -16.07 -1.67 -6.86
C VAL A 231 -14.94 -1.35 -7.83
N HIS A 232 -14.26 -2.37 -8.36
CA HIS A 232 -13.16 -2.15 -9.31
C HIS A 232 -13.59 -1.35 -10.53
N ALA A 233 -14.77 -1.63 -11.09
CA ALA A 233 -15.28 -0.92 -12.26
C ALA A 233 -15.61 0.55 -11.97
N GLN A 234 -16.18 0.86 -10.80
CA GLN A 234 -16.46 2.24 -10.39
C GLN A 234 -15.18 3.00 -10.06
N ALA A 235 -14.27 2.40 -9.27
CA ALA A 235 -12.96 2.97 -8.97
C ALA A 235 -12.17 3.27 -10.26
N GLU A 236 -12.13 2.34 -11.22
CA GLU A 236 -11.48 2.56 -12.52
C GLU A 236 -12.13 3.71 -13.30
N HIS A 237 -13.47 3.76 -13.33
CA HIS A 237 -14.21 4.85 -13.98
C HIS A 237 -13.85 6.23 -13.39
N ASP A 238 -13.72 6.30 -12.07
CA ASP A 238 -13.44 7.54 -11.33
C ASP A 238 -11.93 7.81 -11.19
N GLY A 239 -11.07 6.97 -11.75
CA GLY A 239 -9.62 7.14 -11.72
C GLY A 239 -8.98 6.90 -10.35
N LEU A 240 -9.63 6.11 -9.51
CA LEU A 240 -9.18 5.67 -8.19
C LEU A 240 -8.51 4.30 -8.27
N GLY A 241 -7.58 4.03 -7.36
CA GLY A 241 -7.24 2.66 -6.97
C GLY A 241 -8.35 2.06 -6.10
N SER A 242 -8.31 0.75 -5.89
CA SER A 242 -9.26 0.08 -4.98
C SER A 242 -8.58 -1.03 -4.19
N TYR A 243 -8.95 -1.18 -2.93
CA TYR A 243 -8.63 -2.30 -2.05
C TYR A 243 -9.93 -2.90 -1.49
N ILE A 244 -10.02 -4.23 -1.49
CA ILE A 244 -11.14 -4.94 -0.87
C ILE A 244 -10.63 -5.54 0.43
N GLY A 245 -11.06 -4.98 1.55
CA GLY A 245 -10.65 -5.39 2.89
C GLY A 245 -11.76 -6.10 3.67
N HIS A 246 -11.37 -6.79 4.73
CA HIS A 246 -12.25 -7.09 5.86
C HIS A 246 -12.10 -6.01 6.93
N LEU A 247 -13.20 -5.68 7.61
CA LEU A 247 -13.24 -4.57 8.57
C LEU A 247 -12.29 -4.75 9.76
N ASP A 248 -11.92 -5.99 10.10
CA ASP A 248 -10.95 -6.24 11.17
C ASP A 248 -9.50 -5.94 10.75
N LEU A 249 -9.22 -5.72 9.46
CA LEU A 249 -7.91 -5.38 8.91
C LEU A 249 -6.78 -6.30 9.44
N ASN A 250 -7.11 -7.58 9.60
CA ASN A 250 -6.26 -8.59 10.22
C ASN A 250 -5.52 -9.43 9.19
N GLY A 251 -4.30 -9.02 8.91
CA GLY A 251 -3.52 -9.55 7.81
C GLY A 251 -3.96 -8.98 6.46
N ILE A 252 -3.51 -9.62 5.39
CA ILE A 252 -3.68 -9.12 4.03
C ILE A 252 -4.92 -9.78 3.41
N ASP A 253 -5.79 -8.96 2.83
CA ASP A 253 -6.93 -9.43 2.06
C ASP A 253 -6.61 -9.57 0.58
N TYR A 254 -6.90 -10.77 0.05
CA TYR A 254 -6.60 -11.13 -1.33
C TYR A 254 -7.85 -11.22 -2.20
N ASP A 255 -9.05 -11.02 -1.64
CA ASP A 255 -10.31 -11.23 -2.34
C ASP A 255 -10.50 -10.31 -3.55
N GLY A 256 -9.96 -9.08 -3.47
CA GLY A 256 -9.95 -8.09 -4.55
C GLY A 256 -8.69 -8.09 -5.43
N VAL A 257 -7.73 -9.01 -5.22
CA VAL A 257 -6.49 -9.01 -5.99
C VAL A 257 -6.75 -9.49 -7.42
N LEU A 258 -6.46 -8.64 -8.40
CA LEU A 258 -6.70 -8.94 -9.80
C LEU A 258 -5.70 -9.97 -10.34
N ALA A 259 -6.16 -10.77 -11.31
CA ALA A 259 -5.29 -11.75 -11.96
C ALA A 259 -4.11 -11.08 -12.66
N GLY A 260 -2.89 -11.42 -12.24
CA GLY A 260 -1.66 -10.83 -12.78
C GLY A 260 -1.30 -9.47 -12.20
N GLN A 261 -1.97 -9.03 -11.12
CA GLN A 261 -1.56 -7.86 -10.36
C GLN A 261 -0.13 -8.03 -9.83
N THR A 262 0.67 -6.99 -9.98
CA THR A 262 2.06 -6.93 -9.55
C THR A 262 2.35 -5.55 -8.99
N VAL A 263 3.40 -5.43 -8.17
CA VAL A 263 3.90 -4.15 -7.69
C VAL A 263 4.53 -3.35 -8.82
N HIS A 264 4.17 -2.07 -8.92
CA HIS A 264 4.70 -1.07 -9.83
C HIS A 264 5.45 0.01 -9.04
N PRO A 265 6.61 0.49 -9.52
CA PRO A 265 7.27 1.63 -8.91
C PRO A 265 6.37 2.87 -8.93
N ILE A 266 6.05 3.41 -7.75
CA ILE A 266 5.23 4.62 -7.59
C ILE A 266 6.05 5.91 -7.74
N ASP A 267 7.37 5.84 -7.68
CA ASP A 267 8.23 6.99 -7.92
C ASP A 267 8.75 7.02 -9.35
N GLY A 268 8.93 8.22 -9.90
CA GLY A 268 9.75 8.43 -11.11
C GLY A 268 11.23 8.05 -10.91
N SER A 269 11.57 7.23 -9.91
CA SER A 269 12.86 6.60 -9.76
C SER A 269 12.95 5.52 -10.82
N THR A 270 13.68 5.83 -11.90
CA THR A 270 14.22 4.83 -12.80
C THR A 270 15.24 3.97 -12.05
N GLY A 271 14.77 3.12 -11.14
CA GLY A 271 15.49 1.98 -10.63
C GLY A 271 15.53 0.94 -11.74
N GLY A 272 16.65 0.87 -12.45
CA GLY A 272 16.82 0.00 -13.60
C GLY A 272 16.59 -1.47 -13.25
N THR A 273 15.41 -1.99 -13.55
CA THR A 273 15.22 -3.41 -13.81
C THR A 273 15.63 -3.66 -15.26
N THR A 274 16.83 -4.20 -15.44
CA THR A 274 17.18 -4.90 -16.69
C THR A 274 16.41 -6.22 -16.71
N GLY A 275 15.09 -6.13 -16.90
CA GLY A 275 14.24 -7.27 -17.18
C GLY A 275 14.36 -7.59 -18.67
N GLY A 276 15.32 -8.42 -19.04
CA GLY A 276 15.42 -8.95 -20.39
C GLY A 276 14.18 -9.77 -20.72
N THR A 277 13.22 -9.17 -21.42
CA THR A 277 12.12 -9.93 -22.02
C THR A 277 12.66 -10.60 -23.28
N THR A 278 12.94 -11.89 -23.19
CA THR A 278 13.11 -12.79 -24.33
C THR A 278 11.80 -12.87 -25.10
N GLY A 279 11.61 -11.93 -26.03
CA GLY A 279 10.56 -12.01 -27.05
C GLY A 279 10.92 -13.10 -28.06
N SER A 280 10.37 -14.30 -27.86
CA SER A 280 10.32 -15.33 -28.89
C SER A 280 9.38 -14.89 -30.00
N THR A 281 9.91 -14.58 -31.18
CA THR A 281 9.15 -14.59 -32.44
C THR A 281 9.92 -15.37 -33.48
N THR A 282 9.58 -16.66 -33.56
CA THR A 282 9.92 -17.54 -34.68
C THR A 282 8.84 -17.38 -35.76
N GLY A 283 9.26 -17.10 -37.00
CA GLY A 283 8.61 -17.63 -38.20
C GLY A 283 8.07 -16.61 -39.19
N GLY A 284 8.83 -16.35 -40.26
CA GLY A 284 8.32 -15.63 -41.43
C GLY A 284 9.38 -15.25 -42.47
N THR A 285 10.10 -16.22 -43.02
CA THR A 285 10.89 -16.01 -44.25
C THR A 285 9.96 -16.00 -45.48
N THR A 286 10.04 -14.95 -46.31
CA THR A 286 10.07 -14.89 -47.79
C THR A 286 10.12 -13.38 -48.11
N GLY A 287 11.21 -12.78 -48.60
CA GLY A 287 11.86 -13.02 -49.87
C GLY A 287 11.33 -12.02 -50.89
N ASP A 288 12.01 -10.89 -51.08
CA ASP A 288 12.08 -10.28 -52.42
C ASP A 288 13.24 -9.29 -52.59
N THR A 289 13.84 -9.42 -53.76
CA THR A 289 15.02 -8.69 -54.24
C THR A 289 14.52 -7.80 -55.37
N GLY A 290 14.81 -6.49 -55.35
CA GLY A 290 14.39 -5.58 -56.42
C GLY A 290 15.06 -4.22 -56.30
N GLY A 291 15.92 -3.89 -57.25
CA GLY A 291 16.88 -2.78 -57.17
C GLY A 291 16.46 -1.45 -57.80
N THR A 292 17.48 -0.58 -57.84
CA THR A 292 17.71 0.65 -58.64
C THR A 292 16.97 1.93 -58.19
N THR A 293 17.64 2.98 -57.72
CA THR A 293 18.59 3.98 -58.33
C THR A 293 17.86 5.28 -58.66
N GLY A 294 18.28 6.40 -58.05
CA GLY A 294 18.11 7.73 -58.64
C GLY A 294 18.06 8.90 -57.65
N GLY A 295 19.03 9.83 -57.75
CA GLY A 295 18.78 11.25 -57.48
C GLY A 295 19.60 11.91 -56.36
N THR A 296 20.78 12.42 -56.71
CA THR A 296 21.62 13.34 -55.93
C THR A 296 21.10 14.79 -55.89
N THR A 297 21.18 15.44 -54.72
CA THR A 297 21.58 16.85 -54.47
C THR A 297 21.59 17.02 -52.94
N GLY A 298 22.63 17.41 -52.20
CA GLY A 298 23.81 18.20 -52.49
C GLY A 298 23.64 19.60 -51.88
N THR A 299 24.05 19.80 -50.62
CA THR A 299 24.64 21.06 -50.11
C THR A 299 25.35 20.77 -48.78
N ALA A 300 26.61 21.19 -48.71
CA ALA A 300 27.51 21.12 -47.58
C ALA A 300 27.80 22.51 -47.01
N GLY A 301 28.26 22.55 -45.75
CA GLY A 301 28.98 23.67 -45.13
C GLY A 301 28.82 23.61 -43.61
N SER A 302 29.82 23.83 -42.76
CA SER A 302 31.28 23.91 -42.87
C SER A 302 31.80 23.69 -41.44
N THR A 303 32.96 23.08 -41.32
CA THR A 303 33.74 22.86 -40.10
C THR A 303 34.38 24.15 -39.57
N THR A 304 34.55 24.23 -38.24
CA THR A 304 35.70 24.88 -37.59
C THR A 304 36.15 24.00 -36.44
N GLY A 305 37.42 23.60 -36.47
CA GLY A 305 38.08 22.88 -35.38
C GLY A 305 38.91 23.83 -34.53
N ASP A 306 39.26 23.35 -33.34
CA ASP A 306 40.43 23.80 -32.60
C ASP A 306 41.17 22.57 -32.07
N ALA A 307 42.48 22.57 -32.30
CA ALA A 307 43.43 21.56 -31.85
C ALA A 307 44.57 22.25 -31.10
N GLY A 308 44.96 21.67 -29.96
CA GLY A 308 46.23 21.90 -29.26
C GLY A 308 46.25 21.01 -28.01
N GLY A 309 47.27 20.25 -27.63
CA GLY A 309 48.56 19.87 -28.23
C GLY A 309 49.37 19.14 -27.14
N THR A 310 49.87 17.91 -27.44
CA THR A 310 51.15 17.26 -27.01
C THR A 310 51.45 17.08 -25.48
N THR A 311 52.07 16.03 -24.89
CA THR A 311 52.81 14.80 -25.27
C THR A 311 52.93 13.88 -24.03
N GLY A 312 53.04 12.55 -24.21
CA GLY A 312 53.64 11.63 -23.23
C GLY A 312 53.43 10.13 -23.56
N GLY A 313 54.43 9.47 -24.17
CA GLY A 313 54.44 8.02 -24.52
C GLY A 313 54.46 7.08 -23.29
N ASN A 314 54.34 5.75 -23.41
CA ASN A 314 55.04 4.84 -24.32
C ASN A 314 54.45 3.41 -24.31
N THR A 315 54.64 2.68 -25.43
CA THR A 315 54.79 1.19 -25.62
C THR A 315 53.63 0.23 -25.27
N GLY A 316 53.20 -0.73 -26.11
CA GLY A 316 53.71 -1.23 -27.40
C GLY A 316 52.74 -2.18 -28.12
N SER A 317 52.95 -2.35 -29.43
CA SER A 317 52.22 -3.20 -30.39
C SER A 317 52.35 -4.72 -30.10
N THR A 318 51.45 -5.58 -30.59
CA THR A 318 51.66 -6.26 -31.89
C THR A 318 50.37 -6.65 -32.64
N THR A 319 50.53 -6.65 -33.97
CA THR A 319 49.57 -6.84 -35.06
C THR A 319 49.55 -8.30 -35.56
N GLY A 320 48.37 -8.78 -35.99
CA GLY A 320 48.20 -9.35 -37.34
C GLY A 320 48.07 -10.86 -37.52
N GLY A 321 47.05 -11.26 -38.30
CA GLY A 321 47.19 -12.36 -39.27
C GLY A 321 46.03 -13.37 -39.33
N THR A 322 45.05 -13.13 -40.20
CA THR A 322 44.11 -14.14 -40.73
C THR A 322 44.47 -14.51 -42.17
N THR A 323 44.70 -15.80 -42.45
CA THR A 323 44.46 -16.57 -43.71
C THR A 323 45.07 -17.97 -43.47
N GLY A 324 44.50 -19.13 -43.80
CA GLY A 324 43.69 -19.56 -44.94
C GLY A 324 44.42 -20.78 -45.55
N GLY A 325 43.81 -21.98 -45.53
CA GLY A 325 44.42 -23.18 -46.12
C GLY A 325 43.55 -24.43 -45.97
N THR A 326 43.21 -25.05 -47.10
CA THR A 326 42.29 -26.18 -47.27
C THR A 326 43.05 -27.51 -47.44
N ALA A 327 42.39 -28.61 -47.04
CA ALA A 327 42.54 -30.01 -47.49
C ALA A 327 43.75 -30.87 -47.03
N GLY A 328 43.40 -32.07 -46.52
CA GLY A 328 44.28 -33.24 -46.38
C GLY A 328 43.67 -34.29 -45.46
N GLY A 329 43.17 -35.41 -46.01
CA GLY A 329 42.39 -36.41 -45.28
C GLY A 329 43.16 -37.59 -44.69
N THR A 330 42.35 -38.64 -44.41
CA THR A 330 42.62 -40.05 -44.05
C THR A 330 42.82 -40.47 -42.58
N SER A 331 41.76 -41.14 -42.08
CA SER A 331 41.65 -42.43 -41.39
C SER A 331 42.66 -42.87 -40.32
N GLY A 332 42.09 -43.19 -39.16
CA GLY A 332 42.56 -44.22 -38.22
C GLY A 332 41.47 -44.54 -37.21
N GLY A 333 40.76 -45.67 -37.39
CA GLY A 333 39.82 -46.19 -36.41
C GLY A 333 40.49 -47.22 -35.48
N THR A 334 39.95 -47.37 -34.26
CA THR A 334 39.74 -48.67 -33.60
C THR A 334 38.80 -48.56 -32.41
N THR A 335 38.04 -49.63 -32.27
CA THR A 335 36.94 -50.02 -31.38
C THR A 335 37.32 -50.24 -29.91
N GLY A 336 36.32 -50.18 -29.03
CA GLY A 336 36.34 -50.79 -27.69
C GLY A 336 34.94 -50.84 -27.07
N ASP A 337 34.23 -51.95 -27.30
CA ASP A 337 33.04 -52.36 -26.54
C ASP A 337 33.45 -52.93 -25.16
N THR A 338 32.64 -52.72 -24.11
CA THR A 338 32.27 -53.81 -23.20
C THR A 338 30.88 -53.64 -22.58
N THR A 339 30.10 -54.70 -22.79
CA THR A 339 28.79 -55.14 -22.29
C THR A 339 28.68 -55.33 -20.77
N GLY A 340 27.44 -55.23 -20.25
CA GLY A 340 26.99 -55.91 -19.01
C GLY A 340 25.47 -55.84 -18.81
N GLY A 341 24.74 -56.91 -19.18
CA GLY A 341 23.32 -57.17 -18.81
C GLY A 341 23.18 -57.51 -17.32
N THR A 342 22.01 -57.80 -16.72
CA THR A 342 20.79 -58.48 -17.19
C THR A 342 19.66 -58.32 -16.16
N THR A 343 18.44 -58.12 -16.66
CA THR A 343 17.15 -58.84 -16.42
C THR A 343 16.71 -59.35 -15.02
N GLY A 344 15.45 -59.04 -14.69
CA GLY A 344 14.50 -59.83 -13.87
C GLY A 344 13.57 -58.89 -13.08
N GLY A 345 12.24 -58.95 -13.06
CA GLY A 345 11.23 -59.91 -13.50
C GLY A 345 10.07 -59.91 -12.49
N THR A 346 8.82 -59.80 -12.99
CA THR A 346 7.53 -60.26 -12.41
C THR A 346 6.85 -59.58 -11.19
N THR A 347 5.70 -58.96 -11.51
CA THR A 347 4.32 -59.04 -10.97
C THR A 347 3.98 -59.84 -9.69
N GLY A 348 3.10 -59.26 -8.86
CA GLY A 348 2.14 -59.97 -7.96
C GLY A 348 1.63 -59.04 -6.84
N GLY A 349 0.35 -58.60 -6.87
CA GLY A 349 -0.74 -59.02 -5.93
C GLY A 349 -0.66 -58.29 -4.57
N THR A 350 -1.70 -57.80 -3.88
CA THR A 350 -3.15 -57.99 -3.86
C THR A 350 -3.74 -56.97 -2.84
N THR A 351 -4.94 -56.46 -3.15
CA THR A 351 -6.12 -56.18 -2.30
C THR A 351 -6.02 -55.74 -0.83
N GLY A 352 -6.80 -54.68 -0.50
CA GLY A 352 -7.26 -54.34 0.85
C GLY A 352 -8.33 -53.22 0.87
N ASP A 353 -9.59 -53.59 0.61
CA ASP A 353 -10.86 -53.22 1.29
C ASP A 353 -10.79 -52.31 2.56
N THR A 354 -11.74 -51.46 3.00
CA THR A 354 -13.10 -51.01 2.63
C THR A 354 -13.50 -49.79 3.50
N SER A 355 -14.57 -49.08 3.12
CA SER A 355 -15.55 -48.30 3.95
C SER A 355 -15.05 -46.99 4.59
N GLY A 356 -15.73 -45.84 4.57
CA GLY A 356 -17.15 -45.42 4.62
C GLY A 356 -17.13 -44.14 5.51
N THR A 357 -17.92 -43.08 5.42
CA THR A 357 -19.30 -42.82 5.01
C THR A 357 -19.53 -41.30 4.95
N THR A 358 -20.42 -40.88 4.07
CA THR A 358 -21.04 -39.54 3.97
C THR A 358 -22.12 -39.34 5.04
N GLY A 359 -22.38 -38.10 5.45
CA GLY A 359 -23.63 -37.71 6.12
C GLY A 359 -23.65 -36.24 6.56
N GLY A 360 -24.41 -35.40 5.86
CA GLY A 360 -24.74 -34.03 6.28
C GLY A 360 -26.07 -33.95 7.04
N THR A 361 -26.42 -32.75 7.54
CA THR A 361 -27.80 -32.21 7.56
C THR A 361 -27.83 -30.75 8.01
N THR A 362 -28.75 -30.03 7.36
CA THR A 362 -29.25 -28.66 7.50
C THR A 362 -30.17 -28.41 8.70
N GLY A 363 -30.31 -27.14 9.10
CA GLY A 363 -31.48 -26.60 9.81
C GLY A 363 -31.36 -25.09 10.08
N GLY A 364 -32.26 -24.28 9.52
CA GLY A 364 -32.37 -22.83 9.77
C GLY A 364 -33.57 -22.45 10.65
N THR A 365 -33.73 -21.16 10.94
CA THR A 365 -35.02 -20.42 10.97
C THR A 365 -34.83 -18.93 11.29
N ASP A 366 -35.79 -18.15 10.79
CA ASP A 366 -35.86 -16.69 10.67
C ASP A 366 -36.17 -15.93 11.96
N GLY A 367 -35.83 -14.63 11.97
CA GLY A 367 -36.32 -13.64 12.94
C GLY A 367 -36.19 -12.20 12.39
N TRP A 368 -37.30 -11.66 11.91
CA TRP A 368 -37.49 -10.24 11.53
C TRP A 368 -37.50 -9.35 12.78
N HIS A 369 -36.75 -8.24 12.79
CA HIS A 369 -37.15 -6.98 13.45
C HIS A 369 -36.46 -5.78 12.79
N THR A 370 -37.12 -4.63 12.92
CA THR A 370 -37.10 -3.42 12.09
C THR A 370 -36.36 -2.24 12.74
N GLY A 371 -35.68 -1.39 11.93
CA GLY A 371 -35.34 0.02 12.22
C GLY A 371 -34.19 0.22 13.23
N ASN A 372 -33.30 1.21 13.11
CA ASN A 372 -33.54 2.58 12.67
C ASN A 372 -32.22 3.26 12.24
N HIS A 373 -32.31 4.09 11.20
CA HIS A 373 -31.29 5.02 10.72
C HIS A 373 -31.04 6.13 11.76
N ASN A 374 -29.84 6.71 11.78
CA ASN A 374 -29.64 8.08 12.30
C ASN A 374 -28.77 8.91 11.35
N HIS A 375 -29.47 9.66 10.50
CA HIS A 375 -29.03 10.97 10.04
C HIS A 375 -28.86 11.92 11.23
N TRP A 376 -27.78 12.71 11.23
CA TRP A 376 -27.54 13.78 12.17
C TRP A 376 -28.54 14.94 11.99
N HIS A 377 -29.39 15.19 12.99
CA HIS A 377 -30.06 16.48 13.17
C HIS A 377 -30.15 16.91 14.64
N TYR A 378 -29.74 18.16 14.86
CA TYR A 378 -29.74 19.00 16.06
C TYR A 378 -30.89 18.81 17.08
N ALA A 379 -30.53 18.79 18.37
CA ALA A 379 -31.23 19.51 19.44
C ALA A 379 -30.37 19.65 20.72
N SER A 380 -30.63 20.74 21.45
CA SER A 380 -29.87 21.39 22.52
C SER A 380 -30.20 20.98 23.97
N ASN A 381 -29.21 21.19 24.88
CA ASN A 381 -29.24 21.35 26.36
C ASN A 381 -29.80 20.17 27.20
N ASP A 382 -29.30 19.79 28.39
CA ASP A 382 -28.80 20.55 29.54
C ASP A 382 -27.95 19.63 30.48
N SER A 383 -27.17 20.29 31.33
CA SER A 383 -26.21 19.86 32.36
C SER A 383 -26.63 18.79 33.39
N THR A 384 -25.66 18.02 33.92
CA THR A 384 -25.22 18.06 35.34
C THR A 384 -24.09 17.07 35.67
N THR A 385 -23.29 17.48 36.65
CA THR A 385 -21.99 16.99 37.15
C THR A 385 -22.06 15.73 38.04
N SER A 386 -21.02 14.87 38.02
CA SER A 386 -20.20 14.49 39.21
C SER A 386 -19.23 13.31 38.93
N ALA A 387 -18.04 13.37 39.55
CA ALA A 387 -16.99 12.35 39.61
C ALA A 387 -16.36 12.40 41.03
N PRO A 388 -15.41 11.52 41.43
CA PRO A 388 -15.12 10.13 41.01
C PRO A 388 -15.02 9.16 42.23
N ASP A 389 -14.82 7.87 41.99
CA ASP A 389 -14.17 6.97 42.97
C ASP A 389 -13.17 6.04 42.26
N THR A 390 -12.02 5.86 42.93
CA THR A 390 -10.81 5.17 42.50
C THR A 390 -10.78 3.75 43.06
N SER A 391 -10.52 2.74 42.24
CA SER A 391 -9.82 1.54 42.74
C SER A 391 -8.97 0.89 41.65
N HIS A 392 -7.70 0.67 42.02
CA HIS A 392 -6.72 -0.08 41.24
C HIS A 392 -7.20 -1.51 40.99
N GLN A 393 -7.22 -1.93 39.72
CA GLN A 393 -7.07 -3.33 39.34
C GLN A 393 -6.04 -3.43 38.22
N THR A 394 -4.98 -4.17 38.51
CA THR A 394 -3.98 -4.63 37.55
C THR A 394 -4.68 -5.50 36.50
N HIS A 395 -4.86 -4.98 35.30
CA HIS A 395 -5.45 -5.71 34.18
C HIS A 395 -4.36 -6.35 33.31
N ASP A 396 -4.65 -7.59 32.94
CA ASP A 396 -3.84 -8.50 32.16
C ASP A 396 -3.82 -8.04 30.70
N TRP A 397 -2.63 -7.73 30.17
CA TRP A 397 -2.41 -7.01 28.90
C TRP A 397 -2.78 -7.80 27.63
N HIS A 398 -3.17 -9.07 27.75
CA HIS A 398 -3.33 -9.99 26.62
C HIS A 398 -4.74 -10.05 26.01
N GLN A 399 -5.75 -9.33 26.53
CA GLN A 399 -7.14 -9.42 26.03
C GLN A 399 -7.70 -8.15 25.36
N SER A 400 -6.96 -7.04 25.34
CA SER A 400 -7.46 -5.79 24.75
C SER A 400 -7.30 -5.71 23.23
N PHE A 401 -6.27 -6.34 22.64
CA PHE A 401 -6.07 -6.30 21.18
C PHE A 401 -7.15 -7.07 20.42
N SER A 402 -7.56 -8.25 20.90
CA SER A 402 -8.53 -9.08 20.18
C SER A 402 -9.97 -8.56 20.25
N ASN A 403 -10.32 -7.72 21.23
CA ASN A 403 -11.70 -7.23 21.42
C ASN A 403 -11.96 -5.85 20.79
N PHE A 404 -10.93 -5.20 20.23
CA PHE A 404 -11.04 -3.84 19.70
C PHE A 404 -11.87 -3.74 18.40
N TRP A 405 -11.95 -4.84 17.63
CA TRP A 405 -12.71 -4.90 16.36
C TRP A 405 -13.90 -5.89 16.37
N HIS A 406 -14.23 -6.50 17.53
CA HIS A 406 -15.26 -7.55 17.64
C HIS A 406 -16.64 -7.04 18.11
N HIS A 407 -16.89 -5.74 18.02
CA HIS A 407 -18.22 -5.18 18.29
C HIS A 407 -18.75 -4.50 17.04
N HIS A 408 -19.30 -5.31 16.11
CA HIS A 408 -20.66 -5.15 15.59
C HIS A 408 -21.17 -6.44 14.93
#